data_AF-A0AA95MSC2-F1
#
_entry.id   AF-A0AA95MSC2-F1
#
_cell.length_a   1.000
_cell.length_b   1.000
_cell.length_c   1.000
_cell.angle_alpha   90.00
_cell.angle_beta   90.00
_cell.angle_gamma   90.00
#
_symmetry.space_group_name_H-M   'P 1'
#
loop_
_entity.id
_entity.type
_entity.pdbx_description
1 polymer ?
#
loop_
_entity_poly.entity_id
_entity_poly.type
_entity_poly.pdbx_seq_one_letter_code
_entity_poly.pdbx_strand_id
1 'polypeptide(L)' 'MLKKIRIALGIVVLLLAGFGLLTKNFVAQPFMMLGLSAFILVGGIDELKNGQKRRGYISIFLSVFVLAILVQSYTS' A
#
# COMPACT_ATOMS: atom_id res chain seq x y z
N MET A 1 -1.44 -7.19 16.36
CA MET A 1 -1.74 -5.76 16.11
C MET A 1 -1.54 -5.38 14.65
N LEU A 2 -0.37 -5.64 14.06
CA LEU A 2 -0.07 -5.39 12.62
C LEU A 2 -1.10 -5.99 11.67
N LYS A 3 -1.55 -7.23 11.89
CA LYS A 3 -2.65 -7.85 11.11
C LYS A 3 -3.96 -7.04 11.10
N LYS A 4 -4.36 -6.45 12.22
CA LYS A 4 -5.60 -5.62 12.29
C LYS A 4 -5.43 -4.32 11.50
N ILE A 5 -4.27 -3.68 11.64
CA ILE A 5 -3.91 -2.46 10.88
C ILE A 5 -3.87 -2.76 9.38
N ARG A 6 -3.30 -3.90 8.99
CA ARG A 6 -3.24 -4.36 7.60
C ARG A 6 -4.65 -4.55 7.01
N ILE A 7 -5.56 -5.18 7.76
CA ILE A 7 -6.95 -5.36 7.30
C ILE A 7 -7.65 -4.01 7.15
N ALA A 8 -7.52 -3.10 8.13
CA ALA A 8 -8.10 -1.77 8.05
C ALA A 8 -7.58 -0.97 6.84
N LEU A 9 -6.25 -0.97 6.62
CA LEU A 9 -5.63 -0.35 5.44
C LEU A 9 -6.13 -0.97 4.13
N GLY A 10 -6.26 -2.30 4.07
CA GLY A 10 -6.77 -3.01 2.90
C GLY A 10 -8.20 -2.62 2.57
N ILE A 11 -9.07 -2.47 3.57
CA ILE A 11 -10.46 -2.02 3.38
C ILE A 11 -10.48 -0.60 2.83
N VAL A 12 -9.69 0.32 3.39
CA VAL A 12 -9.63 1.72 2.91
C VAL A 12 -9.16 1.78 1.45
N VAL A 13 -8.10 1.04 1.11
CA VAL A 13 -7.58 0.95 -0.27
C VAL A 13 -8.63 0.39 -1.23
N LEU A 14 -9.36 -0.66 -0.83
CA LEU A 14 -10.43 -1.25 -1.64
C LEU A 14 -11.59 -0.28 -1.88
N LEU A 15 -11.99 0.49 -0.85
CA LEU A 15 -13.04 1.50 -0.99
C LEU A 15 -12.62 2.63 -1.94
N LEU A 16 -11.37 3.10 -1.82
CA LEU A 16 -10.79 4.10 -2.73
C LEU A 16 -10.71 3.59 -4.18
N ALA A 17 -10.29 2.34 -4.36
CA ALA A 17 -10.22 1.69 -5.67
C ALA A 17 -11.62 1.54 -6.29
N GLY A 18 -12.58 1.05 -5.51
CA GLY A 18 -13.97 0.89 -5.93
C GLY A 18 -14.60 2.24 -6.28
N PHE A 19 -14.35 3.27 -5.48
CA PHE A 19 -14.82 4.63 -5.75
C PHE A 19 -14.27 5.14 -7.09
N GLY A 20 -12.95 5.05 -7.32
CA GLY A 20 -12.33 5.52 -8.56
C GLY A 20 -12.81 4.76 -9.80
N LEU A 21 -13.01 3.45 -9.69
CA LEU A 21 -13.55 2.62 -10.77
C LEU A 21 -15.01 2.96 -11.11
N LEU A 22 -15.87 3.10 -10.09
CA LEU A 22 -17.29 3.38 -10.28
C LEU A 22 -17.54 4.79 -10.80
N THR A 23 -16.84 5.78 -10.24
CA THR A 23 -17.00 7.19 -10.62
C THR A 23 -16.16 7.59 -11.84
N LYS A 24 -15.29 6.68 -12.33
CA LYS A 24 -14.25 6.97 -13.33
C LYS A 24 -13.37 8.18 -12.96
N ASN A 25 -13.31 8.52 -11.68
CA ASN A 25 -12.59 9.67 -11.18
C ASN A 25 -11.40 9.21 -10.32
N PHE A 26 -10.21 9.44 -10.85
CA PHE A 26 -8.95 9.02 -10.24
C PHE A 26 -8.31 10.08 -9.34
N VAL A 27 -9.05 11.13 -8.94
CA VAL A 27 -8.56 12.13 -7.97
C VAL A 27 -8.11 11.49 -6.66
N ALA A 28 -8.71 10.36 -6.27
CA ALA A 28 -8.34 9.61 -5.06
C ALA A 28 -7.24 8.55 -5.29
N GLN A 29 -6.77 8.35 -6.52
CA GLN A 29 -5.70 7.40 -6.87
C GLN A 29 -4.41 7.59 -6.05
N PRO A 30 -4.00 8.81 -5.71
CA PRO A 30 -2.81 9.01 -4.90
C PRO A 30 -2.96 8.56 -3.46
N PHE A 31 -4.11 8.85 -2.86
CA PHE A 31 -4.46 8.37 -1.53
C PHE A 31 -4.56 6.83 -1.52
N MET A 32 -5.04 6.24 -2.61
CA MET A 32 -5.04 4.79 -2.81
C MET A 32 -3.61 4.24 -2.87
N MET A 33 -2.71 4.84 -3.65
CA MET A 33 -1.30 4.40 -3.76
C MET A 33 -0.54 4.56 -2.44
N LEU A 34 -0.79 5.63 -1.68
CA LEU A 34 -0.27 5.80 -0.31
C LEU A 34 -0.78 4.72 0.64
N GLY A 35 -2.09 4.43 0.60
CA GLY A 35 -2.67 3.36 1.41
C GLY A 35 -2.10 1.99 1.04
N LEU A 36 -1.85 1.77 -0.25
CA LEU A 36 -1.33 0.51 -0.80
C LEU A 36 0.15 0.33 -0.43
N SER A 37 0.98 1.37 -0.49
CA SER A 37 2.36 1.31 -0.01
C SER A 37 2.44 1.04 1.49
N ALA A 38 1.57 1.67 2.30
CA ALA A 38 1.46 1.42 3.73
C ALA A 38 0.99 -0.03 4.03
N PHE A 39 0.02 -0.55 3.27
CA PHE A 39 -0.44 -1.93 3.38
C PHE A 39 0.69 -2.94 3.13
N ILE A 40 1.47 -2.73 2.07
CA ILE A 40 2.64 -3.56 1.74
C ILE A 40 3.69 -3.47 2.84
N LEU A 41 3.98 -2.27 3.36
CA LEU A 41 4.96 -2.06 4.44
C LEU A 41 4.58 -2.82 5.71
N VAL A 42 3.32 -2.66 6.15
CA VAL A 42 2.79 -3.36 7.33
C VAL A 42 2.82 -4.87 7.13
N GLY A 43 2.52 -5.35 5.92
CA GLY A 43 2.66 -6.76 5.55
C GLY A 43 4.10 -7.26 5.65
N GLY A 44 5.06 -6.49 5.13
CA GLY A 44 6.49 -6.82 5.20
C GLY A 44 7.04 -6.86 6.62
N ILE A 45 6.62 -5.92 7.47
CA ILE A 45 6.98 -5.90 8.90
C ILE A 45 6.40 -7.13 9.63
N ASP A 46 5.16 -7.53 9.33
CA ASP A 46 4.55 -8.75 9.89
C ASP A 46 5.31 -10.02 9.45
N GLU A 47 5.72 -10.10 8.18
CA GLU A 47 6.54 -11.21 7.66
C GLU A 47 7.94 -11.27 8.30
N LEU A 48 8.58 -10.12 8.51
CA LEU A 48 9.86 -10.02 9.21
C LEU A 48 9.74 -10.49 10.67
N LYS A 49 8.66 -10.10 11.37
CA LYS A 49 8.37 -10.57 12.73
C LYS A 49 8.08 -12.07 12.79
N ASN A 50 7.46 -12.64 11.76
CA ASN A 50 7.18 -14.07 11.67
C ASN A 50 8.38 -14.91 11.17
N GLY A 51 9.58 -14.32 11.11
CA GLY A 51 10.81 -15.03 10.71
C GLY A 51 11.01 -15.17 9.20
N GLN A 52 10.05 -14.72 8.37
CA GLN A 52 10.14 -14.74 6.90
C GLN A 52 10.94 -13.54 6.37
N LYS A 53 12.21 -13.43 6.78
CA LYS A 53 13.09 -12.29 6.50
C LYS A 53 13.13 -11.92 5.01
N ARG A 54 13.26 -12.90 4.11
CA ARG A 54 13.35 -12.66 2.66
C ARG A 54 12.10 -11.99 2.09
N ARG A 55 10.91 -12.47 2.45
CA ARG A 55 9.64 -11.88 2.03
C ARG A 55 9.41 -10.50 2.65
N GLY A 56 9.75 -10.34 3.93
CA GLY A 56 9.66 -9.05 4.61
C GLY A 56 10.52 -7.96 3.94
N TYR A 57 11.78 -8.26 3.59
CA TYR A 57 12.64 -7.31 2.88
C TYR A 57 12.12 -6.96 1.48
N ILE A 58 11.63 -7.94 0.72
CA ILE A 58 11.03 -7.71 -0.59
C ILE A 58 9.80 -6.79 -0.46
N SER A 59 8.92 -7.06 0.51
CA SER A 59 7.74 -6.24 0.78
C SER A 59 8.12 -4.81 1.15
N ILE A 60 9.12 -4.60 2.02
CA ILE A 60 9.59 -3.25 2.37
C ILE A 60 10.15 -2.53 1.14
N PHE A 61 10.99 -3.19 0.34
CA PHE A 61 11.53 -2.62 -0.90
C PHE A 61 10.40 -2.23 -1.87
N LEU A 62 9.40 -3.10 -2.03
CA LEU A 62 8.25 -2.86 -2.89
C LEU A 62 7.42 -1.66 -2.41
N SER A 63 7.26 -1.48 -1.11
CA SER A 63 6.57 -0.31 -0.54
C SER A 63 7.29 1.00 -0.88
N VAL A 64 8.62 1.03 -0.72
CA VAL A 64 9.44 2.20 -1.08
C VAL A 64 9.37 2.48 -2.58
N PHE A 65 9.40 1.43 -3.41
CA PHE A 65 9.27 1.55 -4.86
C PHE A 65 7.92 2.16 -5.27
N VAL A 66 6.82 1.72 -4.67
CA VAL A 66 5.48 2.29 -4.91
C VAL A 66 5.42 3.76 -4.50
N LEU A 67 6.05 4.14 -3.39
CA LEU A 67 6.15 5.56 -2.97
C LEU A 67 6.98 6.39 -3.97
N ALA A 68 8.07 5.84 -4.49
CA ALA A 68 8.89 6.52 -5.50
C ALA A 68 8.10 6.78 -6.79
N ILE A 69 7.34 5.77 -7.27
CA ILE A 69 6.44 5.92 -8.42
C ILE A 69 5.40 7.00 -8.14
N LEU A 70 4.78 6.99 -6.95
CA LEU A 70 3.80 8.01 -6.59
C LEU A 70 4.38 9.42 -6.70
N VAL A 71 5.56 9.66 -6.12
CA VAL A 71 6.22 10.97 -6.20
C VAL A 71 6.54 11.35 -7.65
N GLN A 72 6.97 10.39 -8.46
CA GLN A 72 7.25 10.61 -9.88
C GLN A 72 5.99 10.97 -10.67
N SER A 73 4.88 10.25 -10.47
CA SER A 73 3.60 10.52 -11.15
C SER A 73 3.00 11.90 -10.84
N TYR A 74 3.42 12.54 -9.76
CA TYR A 74 3.01 13.91 -9.41
C TYR A 74 3.97 15.00 -9.88
N THR A 75 5.20 14.62 -10.21
CA THR A 75 6.24 15.57 -10.63
C THR A 75 6.35 15.64 -12.16
N SER A 76 5.92 14.60 -12.88
CA SER A 76 5.77 14.55 -14.35
C SER A 76 4.45 15.12 -14.83
#